data_AF-H9FH01-F1
#
_entry.id   AF-H9FH01-F1
#
_cell.length_a   1.000
_cell.length_b   1.000
_cell.length_c   1.000
_cell.angle_alpha   90.00
_cell.angle_beta   90.00
_cell.angle_gamma   90.00
#
_symmetry.space_group_name_H-M   'P 1'
#
loop_
_entity.id
_entity.type
_entity.pdbx_description
1 polymer ?
#
loop_
_entity_poly.entity_id
_entity_poly.type
_entity_poly.pdbx_seq_one_letter_code
_entity_poly.pdbx_strand_id
1 'polypeptide(L)' 'MITVTLLEVAFFLYNGVSLGQFVLQVTHPRYLKNSLVYHPQLRAQAWRYLTYIFMHAGIEHLGLNVVLQLLVGVPLEMV' A
#
# COMPACT_ATOMS: atom_id res chain seq x y z
N MET A 1 -11.79 7.87 -5.44
CA MET A 1 -10.67 8.01 -4.50
C MET A 1 -10.95 7.32 -3.19
N ILE A 2 -12.13 7.51 -2.61
CA ILE A 2 -12.56 6.85 -1.37
C ILE A 2 -12.34 5.32 -1.41
N THR A 3 -12.77 4.64 -2.48
CA THR A 3 -12.59 3.18 -2.60
C THR A 3 -11.14 2.75 -2.58
N VAL A 4 -10.27 3.48 -3.29
CA VAL A 4 -8.82 3.17 -3.34
C VAL A 4 -8.20 3.37 -1.96
N THR A 5 -8.53 4.47 -1.29
CA THR A 5 -8.08 4.77 0.07
C THR A 5 -8.51 3.68 1.07
N LEU A 6 -9.76 3.19 0.98
CA LEU A 6 -10.25 2.10 1.82
C LEU A 6 -9.47 0.81 1.61
N LEU A 7 -9.15 0.48 0.35
CA LEU A 7 -8.34 -0.69 0.01
C LEU A 7 -6.92 -0.56 0.56
N GLU A 8 -6.26 0.59 0.39
CA GLU A 8 -4.92 0.83 0.94
C GLU A 8 -4.86 0.65 2.45
N VAL A 9 -5.83 1.24 3.18
CA VAL A 9 -5.92 1.11 4.63
C VAL A 9 -6.19 -0.35 5.04
N ALA A 10 -7.08 -1.05 4.34
CA ALA A 10 -7.38 -2.45 4.63
C ALA A 10 -6.17 -3.36 4.42
N PHE A 11 -5.45 -3.21 3.31
CA PHE A 11 -4.22 -3.98 3.04
C PHE A 11 -3.13 -3.67 4.07
N PHE A 12 -2.96 -2.40 4.45
CA PHE A 12 -1.99 -2.02 5.47
C PHE A 12 -2.31 -2.63 6.84
N LEU A 13 -3.56 -2.56 7.28
CA LEU A 13 -4.01 -3.16 8.55
C LEU A 13 -3.82 -4.68 8.54
N TYR A 14 -4.21 -5.35 7.45
CA TYR A 14 -4.03 -6.79 7.29
C TYR A 14 -2.55 -7.20 7.38
N ASN A 15 -1.67 -6.51 6.64
CA ASN A 15 -0.24 -6.79 6.70
C ASN A 15 0.31 -6.46 8.09
N GLY A 16 -0.11 -5.36 8.72
CA GLY A 16 0.38 -4.94 10.03
C GLY A 16 0.03 -5.92 11.14
N VAL A 17 -1.20 -6.44 11.13
CA VAL A 17 -1.63 -7.49 12.07
C VAL A 17 -0.91 -8.81 11.79
N SER A 18 -0.80 -9.22 10.53
CA SER A 18 -0.13 -10.49 10.14
C SER A 18 1.37 -10.51 10.48
N LEU A 19 2.02 -9.35 10.36
CA LEU A 19 3.45 -9.16 10.62
C LEU A 19 3.73 -8.76 12.07
N GLY A 20 2.73 -8.27 12.83
CA GLY A 20 2.92 -7.70 14.16
C GLY A 20 3.69 -6.38 14.16
N GLN A 21 3.72 -5.66 13.02
CA GLN A 21 4.47 -4.42 12.85
C GLN A 21 3.64 -3.41 12.05
N PHE A 22 3.43 -2.21 12.60
CA PHE A 22 2.76 -1.11 11.90
C PHE A 22 3.75 -0.01 11.44
N VAL A 23 5.00 -0.10 11.87
CA VAL A 23 6.09 0.80 11.49
C VAL A 23 7.16 -0.04 10.82
N LEU A 24 7.68 0.44 9.68
CA LEU A 24 8.74 -0.21 8.92
C LEU A 24 8.45 -1.69 8.58
N GLN A 25 7.25 -2.00 8.10
CA GLN A 25 6.82 -3.35 7.67
C GLN A 25 7.79 -4.00 6.67
N VAL A 26 8.44 -3.18 5.84
CA VAL A 26 9.47 -3.59 4.88
C VAL A 26 10.66 -4.32 5.51
N THR A 27 10.92 -4.11 6.80
CA THR A 27 12.00 -4.79 7.53
C THR A 27 11.68 -6.25 7.83
N HIS A 28 10.39 -6.62 7.83
CA HIS A 28 9.99 -7.99 8.12
C HIS A 28 10.22 -8.87 6.87
N PRO A 29 10.95 -10.00 6.99
CA PRO A 29 11.23 -10.88 5.85
C PRO A 29 9.98 -11.46 5.16
N ARG A 30 8.83 -11.50 5.85
CA ARG A 30 7.56 -11.94 5.27
C ARG A 30 6.91 -10.88 4.38
N TYR A 31 7.17 -9.59 4.63
CA TYR A 31 6.64 -8.50 3.80
C TYR A 31 7.24 -8.56 2.39
N LEU A 32 8.56 -8.71 2.28
CA LEU A 32 9.25 -8.79 0.99
C LEU A 32 8.87 -10.03 0.17
N LYS A 33 8.42 -11.10 0.83
CA LYS A 33 7.92 -12.32 0.19
C LYS A 33 6.47 -12.22 -0.28
N ASN A 34 5.76 -11.14 0.04
CA ASN A 34 4.37 -10.98 -0.35
C ASN A 34 4.24 -10.88 -1.90
N SER A 35 3.22 -11.55 -2.46
CA SER A 35 2.96 -11.57 -3.90
C SER A 35 2.57 -10.20 -4.46
N LEU A 36 2.06 -9.31 -3.61
CA LEU A 36 1.58 -7.98 -4.00
C LEU A 36 2.71 -6.94 -4.12
N VAL A 37 3.85 -7.18 -3.48
CA VAL A 37 5.00 -6.25 -3.49
C VAL A 37 5.74 -6.36 -4.82
N TYR A 38 6.21 -5.24 -5.35
CA TYR A 38 7.03 -5.25 -6.56
C TYR A 38 8.38 -5.96 -6.33
N HIS A 39 8.75 -6.86 -7.24
CA HIS A 39 10.03 -7.58 -7.17
C HIS A 39 10.77 -7.50 -8.51
N PRO A 40 11.96 -6.86 -8.58
CA PRO A 40 12.63 -6.54 -9.85
C PRO A 40 13.14 -7.77 -10.61
N GLN A 41 13.27 -8.92 -9.96
CA GLN A 41 13.63 -10.20 -10.60
C GLN A 41 12.40 -10.96 -11.15
N LEU A 42 11.18 -10.57 -10.76
CA LEU A 42 9.92 -11.25 -11.15
C LEU A 42 9.07 -10.37 -12.06
N ARG A 43 9.70 -9.70 -13.03
CA ARG A 43 9.02 -8.76 -13.95
C ARG A 43 7.93 -9.41 -14.82
N ALA A 44 8.03 -10.72 -15.05
CA ALA A 44 6.99 -11.48 -15.75
C ALA A 44 5.65 -11.49 -14.98
N GLN A 45 5.66 -11.23 -13.67
CA GLN A 45 4.47 -11.14 -12.83
C GLN A 45 3.84 -9.75 -12.96
N ALA A 46 3.11 -9.53 -14.05
CA ALA A 46 2.59 -8.21 -14.43
C ALA A 46 1.69 -7.56 -13.35
N TRP A 47 0.99 -8.35 -12.55
CA TRP A 47 0.14 -7.83 -11.47
C TRP A 47 0.94 -7.03 -10.43
N ARG A 48 2.22 -7.36 -10.20
CA ARG A 48 3.08 -6.67 -9.22
C ARG A 48 3.31 -5.20 -9.54
N TYR A 49 3.14 -4.78 -10.80
CA TYR A 49 3.22 -3.37 -11.18
C TYR A 49 2.01 -2.57 -10.70
N LEU A 50 0.85 -3.22 -10.57
CA LEU A 50 -0.40 -2.57 -10.14
C LEU A 50 -0.63 -2.75 -8.64
N THR A 51 -0.45 -3.97 -8.13
CA THR A 51 -0.78 -4.30 -6.72
C THR A 51 0.15 -3.64 -5.72
N TYR A 52 1.34 -3.22 -6.14
CA TYR A 52 2.32 -2.54 -5.30
C TYR A 52 1.78 -1.24 -4.70
N ILE A 53 0.88 -0.53 -5.39
CA ILE A 53 0.30 0.75 -4.93
C ILE A 53 -0.39 0.58 -3.57
N PHE A 54 -0.98 -0.59 -3.31
CA PHE A 54 -1.66 -0.87 -2.04
C PHE A 54 -0.71 -1.21 -0.89
N MET A 55 0.58 -1.42 -1.15
CA MET A 55 1.57 -1.87 -0.17
C MET A 55 2.32 -0.68 0.44
N HIS A 56 2.16 -0.47 1.74
CA HIS A 56 2.75 0.66 2.46
C HIS A 56 3.76 0.21 3.52
N ALA A 57 4.91 0.87 3.56
CA ALA A 57 6.01 0.51 4.46
C ALA A 57 5.76 0.87 5.94
N GLY A 58 4.87 1.81 6.23
CA GLY A 58 4.61 2.25 7.59
C GLY A 58 3.47 3.26 7.68
N ILE A 59 3.01 3.49 8.91
CA ILE A 59 1.87 4.37 9.19
C ILE A 59 2.10 5.82 8.78
N GLU A 60 3.35 6.33 8.87
CA GLU A 60 3.69 7.70 8.48
C GLU A 60 3.51 7.93 6.98
N HIS A 61 4.00 6.99 6.16
CA HIS A 61 3.84 7.04 4.71
C HIS A 61 2.39 6.89 4.28
N LEU A 62 1.66 5.93 4.87
CA LEU A 62 0.24 5.74 4.58
C LEU A 62 -0.58 6.98 4.98
N GLY A 63 -0.36 7.52 6.18
CA GLY A 63 -1.11 8.66 6.68
C GLY A 63 -0.99 9.88 5.76
N LEU A 64 0.23 10.23 5.37
CA LEU A 64 0.46 11.34 4.43
C LEU A 64 -0.15 11.07 3.06
N ASN A 65 -0.03 9.84 2.52
CA ASN A 65 -0.64 9.48 1.25
C ASN A 65 -2.17 9.59 1.30
N VAL A 66 -2.82 9.07 2.34
CA VAL A 66 -4.27 9.15 2.52
C VAL A 66 -4.74 10.61 2.58
N VAL A 67 -4.04 11.46 3.34
CA VAL A 67 -4.37 12.89 3.44
C VAL A 67 -4.27 13.57 2.07
N LEU A 68 -3.15 13.39 1.37
CA LEU A 68 -2.93 14.01 0.06
C LEU A 68 -3.89 13.45 -1.01
N GLN A 69 -4.15 12.15 -0.99
CA GLN A 69 -5.06 11.47 -1.91
C GLN A 69 -6.50 11.95 -1.75
N LEU A 70 -6.95 12.20 -0.52
CA LEU A 70 -8.28 12.75 -0.30
C LEU A 70 -8.34 14.26 -0.62
N LEU A 71 -7.33 15.03 -0.21
CA LEU A 71 -7.27 16.48 -0.43
C LEU A 71 -7.19 16.84 -1.91
N VAL A 72 -6.43 16.10 -2.70
CA VAL A 72 -6.24 16.36 -4.14
C VAL A 72 -7.19 15.51 -4.98
N GLY A 73 -7.33 14.24 -4.63
CA GLY A 73 -8.03 13.27 -5.47
C GLY A 73 -9.55 13.43 -5.44
N VAL A 74 -10.16 13.78 -4.30
CA VAL A 74 -11.62 13.99 -4.25
C VAL A 74 -12.05 15.18 -5.13
N PRO A 75 -11.41 16.37 -5.06
CA PRO A 75 -11.72 17.46 -5.98
C PRO A 75 -11.53 17.09 -7.45
N LEU A 76 -10.50 16.30 -7.77
CA LEU A 76 -10.25 15.86 -9.15
C LEU A 76 -11.38 14.98 -9.71
N GLU A 77 -12.10 14.26 -8.86
CA GLU A 77 -13.25 13.43 -9.28
C GLU A 77 -14.54 14.25 -9.48
N MET A 78 -14.56 15.50 -9.03
CA MET A 78 -15.74 16.37 -9.09
C MET A 78 -15.77 17.27 -10.34
N VAL A 79 -14.73 17.21 -11.18
CA VAL A 79 -14.59 17.95 -12.45
C VAL A 79 -14.80 16.99 -13.62
#